data_AF-A0A957S153-F1
#
_entry.id   AF-A0A957S153-F1
#
_cell.length_a   1.000
_cell.length_b   1.000
_cell.length_c   1.000
_cell.angle_alpha   90.00
_cell.angle_beta   90.00
_cell.angle_gamma   90.00
#
_symmetry.space_group_name_H-M   'P 1'
#
loop_
_entity.id
_entity.type
_entity.pdbx_description
1 polymer ?
#
loop_
_entity_poly.entity_id
_entity_poly.type
_entity_poly.pdbx_seq_one_letter_code
_entity_poly.pdbx_strand_id
1 'polypeptide(L)'
;MPQLKLTVNGEAHTLDVPGSRTLAEVLRYDLGLTGTKIGCNEAECGACTVIVNGRSVDSCIYPAFKAQNATVLTIEGLAAQWRTAQSQENRDSEIERLGDLHPLQEAFVTHGATQCGFCTPGLIMQAKTLLDENDNPSDAEI
;
A
#
# COMPACT_ATOMS: atom_id res chain seq x y z
N MET A 1 -20.61 18.35 4.17
CA MET A 1 -19.98 17.24 3.44
C MET A 1 -20.17 15.98 4.26
N PRO A 2 -20.34 14.80 3.66
CA PRO A 2 -20.41 13.56 4.41
C PRO A 2 -19.06 13.27 5.10
N GLN A 3 -19.13 12.60 6.26
CA GLN A 3 -17.97 12.29 7.07
C GLN A 3 -17.50 10.86 6.82
N LEU A 4 -16.23 10.71 6.41
CA LEU A 4 -15.55 9.44 6.20
C LEU A 4 -14.66 9.13 7.40
N LYS A 5 -14.73 7.90 7.91
CA LYS A 5 -13.86 7.37 8.98
C LYS A 5 -13.13 6.15 8.47
N LEU A 6 -11.83 6.08 8.67
CA LEU A 6 -10.99 4.95 8.27
C LEU A 6 -9.69 4.95 9.07
N THR A 7 -8.99 3.82 9.06
CA THR A 7 -7.63 3.73 9.59
C THR A 7 -6.67 3.63 8.41
N VAL A 8 -5.70 4.54 8.29
CA VAL A 8 -4.68 4.51 7.22
C VAL A 8 -3.31 4.33 7.85
N ASN A 9 -2.57 3.33 7.41
CA ASN A 9 -1.21 3.03 7.90
C ASN A 9 -1.13 2.87 9.43
N GLY A 10 -2.23 2.48 10.08
CA GLY A 10 -2.34 2.30 11.53
C GLY A 10 -2.84 3.54 12.29
N GLU A 11 -3.01 4.68 11.62
CA GLU A 11 -3.55 5.92 12.20
C GLU A 11 -5.04 6.07 11.87
N ALA A 12 -5.85 6.43 12.87
CA ALA A 12 -7.28 6.67 12.68
C ALA A 12 -7.53 8.08 12.11
N HIS A 13 -8.30 8.17 11.03
CA HIS A 13 -8.67 9.42 10.39
C HIS A 13 -10.19 9.61 10.36
N THR A 14 -10.61 10.86 10.52
CA THR A 14 -11.99 11.32 10.30
C THR A 14 -11.92 12.55 9.41
N LEU A 15 -12.54 12.48 8.23
CA LEU A 15 -12.42 13.48 7.18
C LEU A 15 -13.79 13.89 6.66
N ASP A 16 -14.00 15.18 6.43
CA ASP A 16 -15.15 15.67 5.68
C ASP A 16 -14.74 15.76 4.20
N VAL A 17 -15.30 14.91 3.35
CA VAL A 17 -14.94 14.82 1.91
C VAL A 17 -16.18 14.78 1.02
N PRO A 18 -16.10 15.21 -0.25
CA PRO A 18 -17.21 15.03 -1.20
C PRO A 18 -17.59 13.56 -1.37
N GLY A 19 -18.88 13.25 -1.50
CA GLY A 19 -19.37 11.86 -1.69
C GLY A 19 -18.86 11.17 -2.95
N SER A 20 -18.39 11.96 -3.93
CA SER A 20 -17.82 11.49 -5.19
C SER A 20 -16.31 11.18 -5.13
N ARG A 21 -15.63 11.46 -4.01
CA ARG A 21 -14.20 11.20 -3.88
C ARG A 21 -13.91 9.71 -4.02
N THR A 22 -12.86 9.41 -4.77
CA THR A 22 -12.22 8.09 -4.81
C THR A 22 -11.24 7.94 -3.65
N LEU A 23 -10.90 6.70 -3.30
CA LEU A 23 -9.93 6.44 -2.24
C LEU A 23 -8.54 6.99 -2.60
N ALA A 24 -8.12 6.91 -3.87
CA ALA A 24 -6.85 7.49 -4.33
C ALA A 24 -6.79 8.99 -4.08
N GLU A 25 -7.88 9.71 -4.34
CA GLU A 25 -7.95 11.15 -4.12
C GLU A 25 -7.91 11.50 -2.63
N VAL A 26 -8.62 10.74 -1.78
CA VAL A 26 -8.56 10.94 -0.32
C VAL A 26 -7.14 10.76 0.19
N LEU A 27 -6.48 9.65 -0.19
CA LEU A 27 -5.10 9.37 0.23
C LEU A 27 -4.14 10.47 -0.24
N ARG A 28 -4.23 10.88 -1.51
CA ARG A 28 -3.25 11.81 -2.11
C ARG A 28 -3.49 13.26 -1.73
N TYR A 29 -4.73 13.73 -1.80
CA TYR A 29 -5.06 15.15 -1.72
C TYR A 29 -5.56 15.57 -0.34
N ASP A 30 -6.30 14.69 0.34
CA ASP A 30 -6.85 15.00 1.66
C ASP A 30 -5.88 14.57 2.79
N LEU A 31 -5.11 13.49 2.60
CA LEU A 31 -4.12 12.98 3.57
C LEU A 31 -2.64 13.23 3.17
N GLY A 32 -2.36 13.67 1.95
CA GLY A 32 -0.99 13.95 1.50
C GLY A 32 -0.10 12.72 1.26
N LEU A 33 -0.66 11.50 1.27
CA LEU A 33 0.03 10.24 1.00
C LEU A 33 0.19 10.03 -0.50
N THR A 34 1.25 10.63 -1.05
CA THR A 34 1.47 10.72 -2.51
C THR A 34 2.14 9.48 -3.13
N GLY A 35 2.48 8.47 -2.33
CA GLY A 35 3.07 7.21 -2.77
C GLY A 35 2.16 6.45 -3.73
N THR A 36 0.87 6.35 -3.40
CA THR A 36 -0.18 5.84 -4.31
C THR A 36 -0.27 6.75 -5.54
N LYS A 37 -0.13 6.22 -6.76
CA LYS A 37 -0.14 7.03 -7.99
C LYS A 37 -1.46 6.94 -8.73
N ILE A 38 -1.84 8.00 -9.45
CA ILE A 38 -2.94 7.98 -10.41
C ILE A 38 -2.29 8.05 -11.80
N GLY A 39 -2.25 6.91 -12.49
CA GLY A 39 -1.66 6.79 -13.84
C GLY A 39 -2.72 6.90 -14.93
N CYS A 40 -3.64 5.94 -14.98
CA CYS A 40 -4.74 5.91 -15.96
C CYS A 40 -6.07 6.46 -15.42
N ASN A 41 -6.32 6.34 -14.11
CA ASN A 41 -7.58 6.72 -13.45
C ASN A 41 -8.82 5.91 -13.91
N GLU A 42 -8.60 4.70 -14.41
CA GLU A 42 -9.63 3.81 -14.96
C GLU A 42 -9.38 2.33 -14.62
N ALA A 43 -8.55 2.05 -13.61
CA ALA A 43 -8.22 0.71 -13.09
C ALA A 43 -7.48 -0.24 -14.05
N GLU A 44 -6.73 0.30 -15.01
CA GLU A 44 -5.99 -0.52 -15.97
C GLU A 44 -4.52 -0.75 -15.60
N CYS A 45 -3.88 0.24 -14.96
CA CYS A 45 -2.42 0.22 -14.79
C CYS A 45 -1.91 -0.26 -13.41
N GLY A 46 -2.79 -0.44 -12.42
CA GLY A 46 -2.40 -0.87 -11.06
C GLY A 46 -1.53 0.11 -10.25
N ALA A 47 -1.13 1.27 -10.80
CA ALA A 47 -0.26 2.22 -10.09
C ALA A 47 -0.92 2.83 -8.83
N CYS A 48 -2.25 2.73 -8.74
CA CYS A 48 -3.05 3.18 -7.61
C CYS A 48 -3.35 2.10 -6.57
N THR A 49 -2.74 0.91 -6.69
CA THR A 49 -3.07 -0.19 -5.78
C THR A 49 -2.72 0.15 -4.33
N VAL A 50 -3.69 -0.07 -3.44
CA VAL A 50 -3.55 -0.05 -1.98
C VAL A 50 -4.24 -1.28 -1.41
N ILE A 51 -3.98 -1.60 -0.14
CA ILE A 51 -4.60 -2.75 0.53
C ILE A 51 -5.72 -2.24 1.44
N VAL A 52 -6.95 -2.70 1.24
CA VAL A 52 -8.12 -2.40 2.08
C VAL A 52 -8.58 -3.70 2.74
N ASN A 53 -8.54 -3.74 4.07
CA ASN A 53 -8.90 -4.94 4.87
C ASN A 53 -8.22 -6.22 4.36
N GLY A 54 -6.92 -6.13 4.06
CA GLY A 54 -6.12 -7.27 3.59
C GLY A 54 -6.24 -7.58 2.09
N ARG A 55 -7.07 -6.85 1.32
CA ARG A 55 -7.22 -7.07 -0.13
C ARG A 55 -6.69 -5.91 -0.94
N SER A 56 -5.96 -6.19 -2.00
CA SER A 56 -5.56 -5.17 -2.98
C SER A 56 -6.78 -4.62 -3.72
N VAL A 57 -6.81 -3.30 -3.91
CA VAL A 57 -7.85 -2.61 -4.70
C VAL A 57 -7.24 -1.49 -5.53
N ASP A 58 -7.83 -1.23 -6.70
CA ASP A 58 -7.54 -0.03 -7.49
C ASP A 58 -8.23 1.19 -6.88
N SER A 59 -7.49 1.92 -6.06
CA SER A 59 -8.03 3.04 -5.30
C SER A 59 -8.55 4.20 -6.17
N CYS A 60 -8.13 4.28 -7.44
CA CYS A 60 -8.56 5.33 -8.37
C CYS A 60 -10.01 5.20 -8.83
N ILE A 61 -10.63 4.02 -8.74
CA ILE A 61 -12.05 3.81 -9.01
C ILE A 61 -12.83 3.39 -7.76
N TYR A 62 -12.14 3.13 -6.65
CA TYR A 62 -12.76 2.71 -5.40
C TYR A 62 -13.44 3.91 -4.73
N PRO A 63 -14.78 3.93 -4.56
CA PRO A 63 -15.46 5.02 -3.86
C PRO A 63 -14.96 5.12 -2.43
N ALA A 64 -14.53 6.30 -1.98
CA ALA A 64 -13.92 6.48 -0.66
C ALA A 64 -14.85 5.99 0.47
N PHE A 65 -16.16 6.21 0.33
CA PHE A 65 -17.17 5.77 1.31
C PHE A 65 -17.36 4.24 1.40
N LYS A 66 -16.84 3.45 0.44
CA LYS A 66 -16.74 1.99 0.62
C LYS A 66 -15.63 1.61 1.60
N ALA A 67 -14.71 2.52 1.93
CA ALA A 67 -13.66 2.32 2.94
C ALA A 67 -14.09 2.78 4.35
N GLN A 68 -15.38 3.05 4.56
CA GLN A 68 -15.89 3.42 5.87
C GLN A 68 -15.56 2.34 6.92
N ASN A 69 -14.90 2.76 8.00
CA ASN A 69 -14.35 1.94 9.09
C ASN A 69 -13.36 0.85 8.63
N ALA A 70 -12.83 0.93 7.40
CA ALA A 70 -11.84 0.00 6.90
C ALA A 70 -10.43 0.37 7.38
N THR A 71 -9.54 -0.63 7.36
CA THR A 71 -8.10 -0.44 7.48
C THR A 71 -7.48 -0.40 6.09
N VAL A 72 -6.73 0.64 5.80
CA VAL A 72 -6.04 0.88 4.53
C VAL A 72 -4.54 0.93 4.78
N LEU A 73 -3.78 0.18 3.98
CA LEU A 73 -2.32 0.22 3.96
C LEU A 73 -1.87 0.75 2.59
N THR A 74 -1.00 1.75 2.62
CA THR A 74 -0.31 2.32 1.45
C THR A 74 1.19 1.99 1.49
N ILE A 75 1.92 2.34 0.42
CA ILE A 75 3.36 2.09 0.33
C ILE A 75 4.15 2.77 1.47
N GLU A 76 3.70 3.93 1.94
CA GLU A 76 4.32 4.68 3.03
C GLU A 76 4.25 3.94 4.38
N GLY A 77 3.17 3.19 4.61
CA GLY A 77 2.97 2.45 5.86
C GLY A 77 3.72 1.12 5.92
N LEU A 78 4.16 0.59 4.77
CA LEU A 78 4.64 -0.77 4.64
C LEU A 78 5.88 -1.07 5.51
N ALA A 79 6.91 -0.23 5.41
CA ALA A 79 8.13 -0.34 6.20
C ALA A 79 7.87 -0.17 7.71
N ALA A 80 7.04 0.81 8.07
CA ALA A 80 6.75 1.13 9.47
C ALA A 80 6.00 -0.02 10.17
N GLN A 81 4.98 -0.58 9.52
CA GLN A 81 4.19 -1.67 10.09
C GLN A 81 4.98 -2.96 10.24
N TRP A 82 5.82 -3.29 9.25
CA TRP A 82 6.73 -4.43 9.35
C TRP A 82 7.61 -4.31 10.59
N ARG A 83 8.15 -3.12 10.88
CA ARG A 83 9.09 -2.93 12.00
C ARG A 83 8.43 -3.14 13.34
N THR A 84 7.21 -2.63 13.50
CA THR A 84 6.42 -2.86 14.71
C THR A 84 6.17 -4.35 14.91
N ALA A 85 5.85 -5.10 13.85
CA ALA A 85 5.65 -6.54 13.93
C ALA A 85 6.94 -7.31 14.30
N GLN A 86 8.08 -6.97 13.70
CA GLN A 86 9.36 -7.65 13.94
C GLN A 86 10.09 -7.22 15.21
N SER A 87 9.70 -6.13 15.87
CA SER A 87 10.23 -5.81 17.21
C SER A 87 9.97 -6.90 18.26
N GLN A 88 9.14 -7.91 17.92
CA GLN A 88 8.83 -9.08 18.72
C GLN A 88 9.68 -10.33 18.38
N GLU A 89 10.43 -10.37 17.27
CA GLU A 89 11.24 -11.55 16.86
C GLU A 89 12.68 -11.18 16.44
N ASN A 90 13.63 -12.03 16.82
CA ASN A 90 15.09 -11.89 16.77
C ASN A 90 15.70 -11.09 15.59
N ARG A 91 16.50 -10.07 15.91
CA ARG A 91 17.36 -9.28 15.00
C ARG A 91 18.66 -10.01 14.61
N ASP A 92 18.67 -11.34 14.58
CA ASP A 92 19.87 -12.15 14.40
C ASP A 92 20.02 -12.66 12.95
N SER A 93 19.59 -11.90 11.94
CA SER A 93 19.87 -12.26 10.55
C SER A 93 21.22 -11.67 10.10
N GLU A 94 22.11 -12.52 9.59
CA GLU A 94 23.41 -12.15 8.98
C GLU A 94 23.27 -11.36 7.65
N ILE A 95 22.05 -10.99 7.27
CA ILE A 95 21.78 -10.30 6.00
C ILE A 95 21.96 -8.80 6.22
N GLU A 96 22.94 -8.20 5.56
CA GLU A 96 23.12 -6.76 5.51
C GLU A 96 21.89 -6.11 4.86
N ARG A 97 21.15 -5.32 5.65
CA ARG A 97 19.89 -4.72 5.21
C ARG A 97 20.07 -3.30 4.70
N LEU A 98 19.40 -2.96 3.60
CA LEU A 98 19.26 -1.60 3.05
C LEU A 98 18.30 -0.76 3.92
N GLY A 99 18.67 -0.57 5.18
CA GLY A 99 17.91 0.22 6.15
C GLY A 99 16.62 -0.45 6.64
N ASP A 100 15.72 0.39 7.14
CA ASP A 100 14.48 0.02 7.82
C ASP A 100 13.33 -0.36 6.86
N LEU A 101 13.65 -0.95 5.70
CA LEU A 101 12.69 -1.30 4.65
C LEU A 101 11.91 -2.59 4.97
N HIS A 102 10.78 -2.80 4.30
CA HIS A 102 10.17 -4.13 4.20
C HIS A 102 11.00 -5.02 3.24
N PRO A 103 11.15 -6.34 3.47
CA PRO A 103 11.89 -7.24 2.59
C PRO A 103 11.53 -7.13 1.09
N LEU A 104 10.24 -7.01 0.77
CA LEU A 104 9.77 -6.68 -0.59
C LEU A 104 10.36 -5.36 -1.15
N GLN A 105 10.35 -4.28 -0.37
CA GLN A 105 10.90 -2.99 -0.84
C GLN A 105 12.41 -3.11 -1.08
N GLU A 106 13.11 -3.82 -0.20
CA GLU A 106 14.52 -4.10 -0.31
C GLU A 106 14.83 -4.94 -1.56
N ALA A 107 14.08 -6.02 -1.81
CA ALA A 107 14.23 -6.84 -3.01
C ALA A 107 14.04 -6.02 -4.30
N PHE A 108 13.05 -5.13 -4.36
CA PHE A 108 12.83 -4.26 -5.51
C PHE A 108 14.03 -3.33 -5.79
N VAL A 109 14.73 -2.86 -4.75
CA VAL A 109 15.94 -2.05 -4.88
C VAL A 109 17.12 -2.91 -5.33
N THR A 110 17.39 -4.00 -4.61
CA THR A 110 18.56 -4.87 -4.83
C THR A 110 18.55 -5.50 -6.23
N HIS A 111 17.38 -5.87 -6.74
CA HIS A 111 17.25 -6.49 -8.06
C HIS A 111 17.00 -5.49 -9.19
N GLY A 112 17.06 -4.17 -8.93
CA GLY A 112 16.88 -3.15 -9.96
C GLY A 112 15.48 -3.13 -10.58
N ALA A 113 14.47 -3.63 -9.84
CA ALA A 113 13.07 -3.67 -10.30
C ALA A 113 12.41 -2.28 -10.37
N THR A 114 13.11 -1.25 -9.89
CA THR A 114 12.68 0.15 -9.94
C THR A 114 13.55 0.95 -10.90
N GLN A 115 12.97 1.38 -12.03
CA GLN A 115 13.61 2.31 -12.97
C GLN A 115 13.13 3.75 -12.72
N CYS A 116 12.04 4.17 -13.38
CA CYS A 116 11.44 5.49 -13.13
C CYS A 116 10.71 5.59 -11.78
N GLY A 117 10.34 4.44 -11.20
CA GLY A 117 9.69 4.34 -9.89
C GLY A 117 8.21 4.68 -9.83
N PHE A 118 7.56 5.00 -10.96
CA PHE A 118 6.15 5.40 -10.94
C PHE A 118 5.21 4.25 -10.60
N CYS A 119 5.42 3.06 -11.16
CA CYS A 119 4.59 1.88 -10.89
C CYS A 119 4.99 1.14 -9.60
N THR A 120 6.22 1.35 -9.11
CA THR A 120 6.80 0.59 -7.99
C THR A 120 5.87 0.53 -6.76
N PRO A 121 5.22 1.61 -6.31
CA PRO A 121 4.28 1.54 -5.18
C PRO A 121 3.17 0.51 -5.40
N GLY A 122 2.47 0.58 -6.54
CA GLY A 122 1.36 -0.33 -6.84
C GLY A 122 1.81 -1.79 -6.95
N LEU A 123 2.92 -2.04 -7.64
CA LEU A 123 3.49 -3.38 -7.80
C LEU A 123 3.87 -4.01 -6.45
N ILE A 124 4.49 -3.23 -5.55
CA ILE A 124 4.84 -3.71 -4.21
C ILE A 124 3.59 -4.04 -3.40
N MET A 125 2.52 -3.23 -3.48
CA MET A 125 1.27 -3.51 -2.76
C MET A 125 0.56 -4.77 -3.29
N GLN A 126 0.62 -5.03 -4.60
CA GLN A 126 0.10 -6.27 -5.20
C GLN A 126 0.92 -7.48 -4.76
N ALA A 127 2.25 -7.42 -4.89
CA ALA A 127 3.15 -8.48 -4.47
C ALA A 127 3.01 -8.80 -2.97
N LYS A 128 2.81 -7.77 -2.13
CA LYS A 128 2.50 -7.97 -0.71
C LYS A 128 1.21 -8.77 -0.51
N THR A 129 0.15 -8.41 -1.22
CA THR A 129 -1.14 -9.11 -1.07
C THR A 129 -1.00 -10.57 -1.45
N LEU A 130 -0.30 -10.87 -2.56
CA LEU A 130 0.01 -12.24 -2.96
C LEU A 130 0.79 -12.98 -1.88
N LEU A 131 1.86 -12.38 -1.33
CA LEU A 131 2.72 -13.03 -0.34
C LEU A 131 2.06 -13.18 1.04
N ASP A 132 1.11 -12.31 1.39
CA ASP A 132 0.29 -12.47 2.59
C ASP A 132 -0.69 -13.65 2.45
N GLU A 133 -1.09 -14.00 1.22
CA GLU A 133 -1.99 -15.14 0.91
C GLU A 133 -1.24 -16.46 0.65
N ASN A 134 -0.07 -16.39 -0.01
CA ASN A 134 0.79 -17.51 -0.36
C ASN A 134 2.26 -17.06 -0.21
N ASP A 135 2.95 -17.55 0.82
CA ASP A 135 4.33 -17.17 1.16
C ASP A 135 5.39 -17.77 0.23
N ASN A 136 5.01 -18.69 -0.66
CA ASN A 136 5.89 -19.34 -1.63
C ASN A 136 5.17 -19.56 -2.98
N PRO A 137 4.78 -18.48 -3.68
CA PRO A 137 4.12 -18.59 -4.97
C PRO A 137 5.09 -19.08 -6.04
N SER A 138 4.58 -19.88 -6.95
CA SER A 138 5.27 -20.26 -8.18
C SER A 138 5.32 -19.07 -9.16
N ASP A 139 6.25 -19.12 -10.12
CA ASP A 139 6.33 -18.12 -11.19
C ASP A 139 5.02 -17.95 -12.00
N ALA A 140 4.14 -18.97 -12.01
CA ALA A 140 2.85 -18.88 -12.68
C ALA A 140 1.78 -18.17 -11.85
N GLU A 141 1.98 -18.07 -10.53
CA GLU A 141 1.10 -17.35 -9.59
C GLU A 141 1.52 -15.88 -9.40
N ILE A 142 2.77 -15.54 -9.75
CA ILE A 142 3.33 -14.18 -9.77
C ILE A 142 2.89 -13.44 -11.03
#